data_AF-A0A845UEJ2-F1
#
_entry.id   AF-A0A845UEJ2-F1
#
_cell.length_a   1.000
_cell.length_b   1.000
_cell.length_c   1.000
_cell.angle_alpha   90.00
_cell.angle_beta   90.00
_cell.angle_gamma   90.00
#
_symmetry.space_group_name_H-M   'P 1'
#
loop_
_entity.id
_entity.type
_entity.pdbx_description
1 polymer ?
#
loop_
_entity_poly.entity_id
_entity_poly.type
_entity_poly.pdbx_seq_one_letter_code
_entity_poly.pdbx_strand_id
1 'polypeptide(L)'
;MSYIIADGPDNLWTHLFSEDGGLVARDCRFAFDLVANEIVAMEIDLNGEWIEAGKNSVWDLEDSLKEANADALDNPAACDLIASDELPDWARAPAPAP
;
A
#
# COMPACT_ATOMS: atom_id res chain seq x y z
N MET A 1 -12.41 -1.54 -11.82
CA MET A 1 -11.49 -1.34 -10.69
C MET A 1 -10.09 -1.51 -11.22
N SER A 2 -9.35 -0.42 -11.30
CA SER A 2 -7.94 -0.43 -11.69
C SER A 2 -7.02 -0.48 -10.47
N TYR A 3 -7.50 -0.03 -9.30
CA TYR A 3 -6.69 0.13 -8.10
C TYR A 3 -7.32 -0.55 -6.87
N ILE A 4 -6.46 -1.16 -6.06
CA ILE A 4 -6.76 -1.58 -4.69
C ILE A 4 -6.04 -0.64 -3.74
N ILE A 5 -6.77 -0.05 -2.80
CA ILE A 5 -6.30 1.05 -1.97
C ILE A 5 -6.55 0.72 -0.49
N ALA A 6 -5.49 0.82 0.31
CA ALA A 6 -5.58 1.03 1.74
C ALA A 6 -5.46 2.53 2.00
N ASP A 7 -6.53 3.17 2.46
CA ASP A 7 -6.55 4.61 2.77
C ASP A 7 -7.59 4.94 3.85
N GLY A 8 -7.16 5.67 4.88
CA GLY A 8 -7.98 6.14 5.98
C GLY A 8 -7.97 5.25 7.24
N PRO A 9 -8.40 5.79 8.40
CA PRO A 9 -8.24 5.17 9.73
C PRO A 9 -8.99 3.85 9.92
N ASP A 10 -10.01 3.58 9.12
CA ASP A 10 -10.82 2.35 9.19
C ASP A 10 -10.31 1.26 8.23
N ASN A 11 -9.38 1.59 7.33
CA ASN A 11 -8.94 0.74 6.20
C ASN A 11 -7.40 0.70 6.09
N LEU A 12 -6.68 0.98 7.18
CA LEU A 12 -5.22 0.89 7.21
C LEU A 12 -4.80 -0.57 7.23
N TRP A 13 -3.75 -0.88 6.49
CA TRP A 13 -3.17 -2.22 6.51
C TRP A 13 -1.96 -2.24 7.43
N THR A 14 -1.95 -3.09 8.45
CA THR A 14 -0.76 -3.30 9.28
C THR A 14 0.11 -4.39 8.64
N HIS A 15 1.30 -4.03 8.19
CA HIS A 15 2.27 -4.97 7.60
C HIS A 15 3.51 -5.14 8.49
N LEU A 16 4.09 -6.34 8.47
CA LEU A 16 5.33 -6.66 9.16
C LEU A 16 6.52 -6.44 8.22
N PHE A 17 7.15 -5.28 8.33
CA PHE A 17 8.34 -4.95 7.54
C PHE A 17 9.60 -5.55 8.15
N SER A 18 10.49 -6.09 7.32
CA SER A 18 11.82 -6.50 7.76
C SER A 18 12.77 -5.30 7.80
N GLU A 19 12.99 -4.73 8.99
CA GLU A 19 13.87 -3.59 9.25
C GLU A 19 14.98 -3.95 10.26
N ASP A 20 16.23 -3.53 10.00
CA ASP A 20 17.39 -3.64 10.92
C ASP A 20 17.58 -4.99 11.63
N GLY A 21 17.30 -6.11 10.93
CA GLY A 21 17.48 -7.46 11.45
C GLY A 21 16.33 -7.98 12.33
N GLY A 22 15.18 -7.31 12.31
CA GLY A 22 13.94 -7.74 12.96
C GLY A 22 12.70 -7.48 12.10
N LEU A 23 11.55 -7.93 12.60
CA LEU A 23 10.23 -7.61 12.02
C LEU A 23 9.61 -6.46 12.81
N VAL A 24 9.20 -5.42 12.12
CA VAL A 24 8.54 -4.24 12.68
C VAL A 24 7.15 -4.13 12.08
N ALA A 25 6.12 -4.18 12.93
CA ALA A 25 4.75 -3.91 12.51
C ALA A 25 4.58 -2.41 12.30
N ARG A 26 4.13 -2.00 11.11
CA ARG A 26 3.75 -0.62 10.82
C ARG A 26 2.44 -0.59 10.07
N ASP A 27 1.64 0.43 10.35
CA ASP A 27 0.48 0.73 9.52
C ASP A 27 0.97 1.36 8.22
N CYS A 28 0.43 0.88 7.10
CA CYS A 28 0.72 1.38 5.77
C CYS A 28 -0.57 1.72 5.04
N ARG A 29 -0.50 2.78 4.24
CA ARG A 29 -1.46 3.10 3.19
C ARG A 29 -0.79 2.86 1.84
N PHE A 30 -1.49 2.24 0.92
CA PHE A 30 -0.94 1.87 -0.38
C PHE A 30 -1.99 1.94 -1.47
N ALA A 31 -1.54 2.14 -2.69
CA ALA A 31 -2.33 1.98 -3.90
C ALA A 31 -1.63 0.96 -4.81
N PHE A 32 -2.33 -0.13 -5.10
CA PHE A 32 -1.89 -1.21 -5.98
C PHE A 32 -2.62 -1.10 -7.31
N ASP A 33 -1.90 -1.07 -8.42
CA ASP A 33 -2.47 -1.08 -9.77
C ASP A 33 -2.64 -2.54 -10.24
N LEU A 34 -3.87 -2.96 -10.47
CA LEU A 34 -4.21 -4.32 -10.92
C LEU A 34 -3.83 -4.58 -12.39
N VAL A 35 -3.68 -3.52 -13.20
CA VAL A 35 -3.31 -3.63 -14.62
C VAL A 35 -1.79 -3.74 -14.76
N ALA A 36 -1.05 -2.85 -14.10
CA ALA A 36 0.41 -2.90 -14.05
C ALA A 36 0.92 -4.03 -13.12
N ASN A 37 0.06 -4.50 -12.21
CA ASN A 37 0.34 -5.49 -11.19
C ASN A 37 1.51 -5.08 -10.28
N GLU A 38 1.48 -3.85 -9.77
CA GLU A 38 2.52 -3.26 -8.91
C GLU A 38 1.95 -2.21 -7.95
N ILE A 39 2.68 -1.92 -6.87
CA ILE A 39 2.37 -0.80 -5.98
C ILE A 39 2.83 0.52 -6.65
N VAL A 40 1.88 1.43 -6.88
CA VAL A 40 2.16 2.73 -7.51
C VAL A 40 2.39 3.86 -6.52
N ALA A 41 1.90 3.71 -5.29
CA ALA A 41 2.15 4.63 -4.18
C ALA A 41 2.03 3.90 -2.84
N MET A 42 2.89 4.25 -1.88
CA MET A 42 2.87 3.67 -0.55
C MET A 42 3.48 4.63 0.46
N GLU A 43 2.81 4.76 1.59
CA GLU A 43 3.32 5.47 2.76
C GLU A 43 3.17 4.60 4.01
N ILE A 44 4.12 4.74 4.93
CA ILE A 44 4.13 4.06 6.23
C ILE A 44 3.98 5.08 7.35
N ASP A 45 3.29 4.70 8.42
CA ASP A 45 3.24 5.51 9.63
C ASP A 45 4.54 5.38 10.43
N LEU A 46 5.21 6.51 10.61
CA LEU A 46 6.35 6.66 11.51
C LEU A 46 5.98 7.62 12.63
N ASN A 47 5.50 7.08 13.74
CA ASN A 47 5.15 7.83 14.95
C ASN A 47 4.07 8.91 14.69
N GLY A 48 3.06 8.60 13.88
CA GLY A 48 1.97 9.53 13.55
C GLY A 48 2.25 10.43 12.34
N GLU A 49 3.36 10.22 11.64
CA GLU A 49 3.68 10.89 10.38
C GLU A 49 3.69 9.87 9.24
N TRP A 50 2.87 10.12 8.21
CA TRP A 50 2.88 9.36 6.97
C TRP A 50 4.06 9.78 6.13
N ILE A 51 4.96 8.84 5.84
CA ILE A 51 6.13 9.08 5.00
C ILE A 51 6.15 8.11 3.82
N GLU A 52 6.69 8.56 2.69
CA GLU A 52 6.89 7.71 1.51
C GLU A 52 7.74 6.49 1.86
N ALA A 53 7.22 5.31 1.54
CA ALA A 53 7.90 4.07 1.83
C ALA A 53 9.15 3.91 0.97
N GLY A 54 10.23 3.43 1.58
CA GLY A 54 11.44 3.07 0.83
C GLY A 54 11.18 1.90 -0.13
N LYS A 55 11.97 1.82 -1.21
CA LYS A 55 11.85 0.76 -2.23
C LYS A 55 11.79 -0.66 -1.67
N ASN A 56 12.58 -0.93 -0.63
CA ASN A 56 12.59 -2.25 0.01
C ASN A 56 11.25 -2.56 0.69
N SER A 57 10.66 -1.59 1.39
CA SER A 57 9.34 -1.75 2.02
C SER A 57 8.24 -1.92 0.98
N VAL A 58 8.33 -1.20 -0.14
CA VAL A 58 7.41 -1.37 -1.28
C VAL A 58 7.48 -2.79 -1.83
N TRP A 59 8.69 -3.30 -2.10
CA TRP A 59 8.86 -4.67 -2.60
C TRP A 59 8.40 -5.73 -1.61
N ASP A 60 8.66 -5.54 -0.32
CA ASP A 60 8.25 -6.46 0.74
C ASP A 60 6.72 -6.56 0.84
N LEU A 61 6.03 -5.42 0.81
CA LEU A 61 4.56 -5.39 0.81
C LEU A 61 4.00 -5.95 -0.51
N GLU A 62 4.58 -5.59 -1.65
CA GLU A 62 4.13 -6.05 -2.96
C GLU A 62 4.23 -7.58 -3.09
N ASP A 63 5.37 -8.16 -2.69
CA ASP A 63 5.56 -9.61 -2.65
C ASP A 63 4.55 -10.27 -1.71
N SER A 64 4.32 -9.67 -0.54
CA SER A 64 3.32 -10.15 0.41
C SER A 64 1.90 -10.12 -0.16
N LEU A 65 1.51 -9.05 -0.87
CA LEU A 65 0.20 -8.95 -1.52
C LEU A 65 0.02 -9.99 -2.64
N LYS A 66 1.08 -10.29 -3.39
CA LYS A 66 1.02 -11.22 -4.52
C LYS A 66 1.09 -12.69 -4.11
N GLU A 67 1.91 -13.03 -3.12
CA GLU A 67 2.20 -14.42 -2.76
C GLU A 67 1.43 -14.87 -1.52
N ALA A 68 1.41 -14.05 -0.46
CA ALA A 68 0.86 -14.43 0.84
C ALA A 68 -0.58 -13.97 1.06
N ASN A 69 -0.96 -12.85 0.43
CA ASN A 69 -2.24 -12.18 0.61
C ASN A 69 -2.94 -11.92 -0.74
N ALA A 70 -2.81 -12.85 -1.70
CA ALA A 70 -3.45 -12.74 -3.01
C ALA A 70 -4.97 -12.54 -2.89
N ASP A 71 -5.59 -13.11 -1.85
CA ASP A 71 -7.00 -12.92 -1.52
C ASP A 71 -7.37 -11.44 -1.27
N ALA A 72 -6.43 -10.59 -0.83
CA ALA A 72 -6.65 -9.16 -0.66
C ALA A 72 -6.75 -8.42 -2.01
N LEU A 73 -6.13 -8.96 -3.06
CA LEU A 73 -6.26 -8.46 -4.44
C LEU A 73 -7.52 -9.00 -5.11
N ASP A 74 -7.88 -10.26 -4.85
CA ASP A 74 -9.06 -10.91 -5.42
C ASP A 74 -10.38 -10.49 -4.73
N ASN A 75 -10.34 -10.26 -3.41
CA ASN A 75 -11.49 -9.86 -2.60
C ASN A 75 -11.12 -8.75 -1.60
N PRO A 76 -10.84 -7.53 -2.10
CA PRO A 76 -10.38 -6.40 -1.28
C PRO A 76 -11.36 -6.07 -0.13
N ALA A 77 -12.66 -6.22 -0.35
CA ALA A 77 -13.67 -5.94 0.67
C ALA A 77 -13.62 -6.90 1.88
N ALA A 78 -13.08 -8.11 1.73
CA ALA A 78 -12.89 -9.03 2.86
C ALA A 78 -11.70 -8.64 3.74
N CYS A 79 -10.85 -7.74 3.26
CA CYS A 79 -9.69 -7.21 3.98
C CYS A 79 -9.83 -5.71 4.27
N ASP A 80 -11.07 -5.19 4.24
CA ASP A 80 -11.38 -3.77 4.44
C ASP A 80 -10.62 -2.81 3.48
N LEU A 81 -10.24 -3.31 2.30
CA LEU A 81 -9.60 -2.52 1.24
C LEU A 81 -10.62 -1.92 0.29
N ILE A 82 -10.26 -0.76 -0.27
CA ILE A 82 -11.08 -0.02 -1.23
C ILE A 82 -10.68 -0.43 -2.64
N ALA A 83 -11.64 -0.92 -3.43
CA ALA A 83 -11.44 -1.09 -4.87
C ALA A 83 -11.95 0.16 -5.62
N SER A 84 -11.09 0.80 -6.40
CA SER A 84 -11.36 2.09 -7.06
C SER A 84 -10.88 2.08 -8.52
N ASP A 85 -11.41 2.99 -9.33
CA ASP A 85 -10.89 3.30 -10.66
C ASP A 85 -10.00 4.57 -10.65
N GLU A 86 -9.92 5.25 -9.51
CA GLU A 86 -9.11 6.46 -9.33
C GLU A 86 -8.15 6.34 -8.16
N LEU A 87 -6.95 6.91 -8.32
CA LEU A 87 -5.98 7.07 -7.24
C LEU A 87 -6.39 8.21 -6.28
N PRO A 88 -6.20 8.02 -4.96
CA PRO A 88 -6.42 9.07 -3.98
C PRO A 88 -5.39 10.19 -4.13
N ASP A 89 -5.71 11.37 -3.63
CA ASP A 89 -4.90 12.58 -3.85
C ASP A 89 -3.46 12.47 -3.33
N TRP A 90 -3.23 11.73 -2.23
CA TRP A 90 -1.88 11.49 -1.70
C TRP A 90 -1.05 10.55 -2.57
N ALA A 91 -1.71 9.64 -3.32
CA ALA A 91 -1.05 8.67 -4.21
C ALA A 91 -0.84 9.23 -5.62
N ARG A 92 -1.49 10.35 -5.96
CA ARG A 92 -1.23 11.06 -7.23
C ARG A 92 0.13 11.72 -7.11
N ALA A 93 1.13 11.19 -7.82
CA ALA A 93 2.43 11.84 -7.93
C ALA A 93 2.23 13.33 -8.25
N PRO A 94 2.95 14.26 -7.58
CA PRO A 94 2.87 15.66 -7.94
C PRO A 94 3.24 15.75 -9.41
N ALA A 95 2.33 16.29 -10.23
CA ALA A 95 2.57 16.47 -11.66
C ALA A 95 3.96 17.10 -11.83
N PRO A 96 4.83 16.56 -12.72
CA PRO A 96 6.13 17.16 -12.94
C PRO A 96 5.91 18.63 -13.28
N ALA A 97 6.55 19.52 -12.51
CA ALA A 97 6.50 20.95 -12.80
C ALA A 97 7.00 21.19 -14.24
N PRO A 98 6.34 22.07 -15.02
CA PRO A 98 6.67 22.30 -16.42
C PRO A 98 8.07 22.88 -16.64
#